data_AF-A0A7G7WCJ3-F1
#
_entry.id   AF-A0A7G7WCJ3-F1
#
_cell.length_a   1.000
_cell.length_b   1.000
_cell.length_c   1.000
_cell.angle_alpha   90.00
_cell.angle_beta   90.00
_cell.angle_gamma   90.00
#
_symmetry.space_group_name_H-M   'P 1'
#
loop_
_entity.id
_entity.type
_entity.pdbx_description
1 polymer ?
#
loop_
_entity_poly.entity_id
_entity_poly.type
_entity_poly.pdbx_seq_one_letter_code
_entity_poly.pdbx_strand_id
1 'polypeptide(L)'
;MAPMGGGQHALLVHKATRETLGLIPGDAVHIVFARDTTERVVEVPHDLAVALAGTPAAEATFAALAYTHRKEYATWVAEAKRPETRARRVAKAVEMLLAGQKIS
;
A
#
# COMPACT_ATOMS: atom_id res chain seq x y z
N MET A 1 9.23 0.46 12.11
CA MET A 1 10.52 1.03 12.51
C MET A 1 10.53 2.50 12.14
N ALA A 2 11.01 3.38 13.00
CA ALA A 2 11.08 4.82 12.73
C ALA A 2 12.53 5.20 12.38
N PRO A 3 12.77 6.03 11.35
CA PRO A 3 14.10 6.51 11.03
C PRO A 3 14.57 7.50 12.12
N MET A 4 15.78 7.32 12.64
CA MET A 4 16.37 8.18 13.67
C MET A 4 17.46 9.12 13.12
N GLY A 5 17.73 9.07 11.82
CA GLY A 5 18.88 9.72 11.19
C GLY A 5 20.15 8.86 11.28
N GLY A 6 21.16 9.18 10.45
CA GLY A 6 22.45 8.48 10.48
C GLY A 6 22.42 6.98 10.15
N GLY A 7 21.40 6.51 9.41
CA GLY A 7 21.21 5.09 9.09
C GLY A 7 20.62 4.25 10.23
N GLN A 8 20.33 4.85 11.39
CA GLN A 8 19.77 4.16 12.54
C GLN A 8 18.24 4.13 12.49
N HIS A 9 17.66 3.04 12.97
CA HIS A 9 16.21 2.82 13.03
C HIS A 9 15.82 2.39 14.44
N ALA A 10 14.71 2.92 14.94
CA ALA A 10 14.12 2.48 16.20
C ALA A 10 13.00 1.46 15.95
N LEU A 11 13.04 0.34 16.66
CA LEU A 11 11.91 -0.56 16.81
C LEU A 11 11.11 -0.13 18.05
N LEU A 12 9.95 0.48 17.82
CA LEU A 12 9.07 0.92 18.90
C LEU A 12 8.30 -0.29 19.43
N VAL A 13 8.48 -0.59 20.72
CA VAL A 13 7.71 -1.62 21.43
C VAL A 13 6.70 -0.93 22.32
N HIS A 14 5.42 -1.23 22.12
CA HIS A 14 4.34 -0.64 22.92
C HIS A 14 4.50 -0.97 24.41
N LYS A 15 4.10 -0.02 25.27
CA LYS A 15 4.14 -0.19 26.74
C LYS A 15 3.40 -1.45 27.19
N ALA A 16 2.22 -1.71 26.64
CA ALA A 16 1.44 -2.91 26.94
C ALA A 16 2.20 -4.21 26.62
N THR A 17 2.91 -4.29 25.49
CA THR A 17 3.74 -5.46 25.15
C THR A 17 4.88 -5.65 26.14
N ARG A 18 5.52 -4.57 26.60
CA ARG A 18 6.58 -4.64 27.62
C ARG A 18 6.05 -5.13 28.96
N GLU A 19 4.91 -4.60 29.40
CA GLU A 19 4.27 -4.99 30.66
C GLU A 19 3.81 -6.45 30.63
N THR A 20 3.18 -6.90 29.54
CA THR A 20 2.77 -8.31 29.38
C THR A 20 3.96 -9.27 29.41
N LEU A 21 5.11 -8.86 28.87
CA LEU A 21 6.34 -9.66 28.88
C LEU A 21 7.17 -9.46 30.16
N GLY A 22 6.72 -8.60 31.10
CA GLY A 22 7.45 -8.31 32.34
C GLY A 22 8.79 -7.60 32.14
N LEU A 23 9.00 -6.96 30.99
CA LEU A 23 10.29 -6.38 30.59
C LEU A 23 10.56 -5.05 31.31
N ILE A 24 11.73 -4.94 31.90
CA ILE A 24 12.25 -3.72 32.51
C ILE A 24 13.43 -3.13 31.71
N PRO A 25 13.74 -1.83 31.87
CA PRO A 25 14.94 -1.26 31.26
C PRO A 25 16.20 -2.02 31.70
N GLY A 26 17.00 -2.46 30.73
CA GLY A 26 18.21 -3.27 30.95
C GLY A 26 18.05 -4.75 30.60
N ASP A 27 16.82 -5.23 30.40
CA ASP A 27 16.60 -6.61 29.98
C ASP A 27 17.11 -6.88 28.57
N ALA A 28 17.74 -8.05 28.39
CA ALA A 28 18.11 -8.56 27.09
C ALA A 28 16.89 -9.26 26.45
N VAL A 29 16.59 -8.89 25.21
CA VAL A 29 15.52 -9.53 24.42
C VAL A 29 16.08 -10.08 23.12
N HIS A 30 15.61 -11.25 22.71
CA HIS A 30 15.92 -11.82 21.41
C HIS A 30 14.82 -11.42 20.41
N ILE A 31 15.19 -10.78 19.32
CA ILE A 31 14.27 -10.30 18.29
C ILE A 31 14.63 -10.95 16.96
N VAL A 32 13.64 -11.58 16.33
CA VAL A 32 13.78 -12.18 15.00
C VAL A 32 13.03 -11.31 14.00
N PHE A 33 13.72 -10.86 12.96
CA PHE A 33 13.09 -10.20 11.82
C PHE A 33 12.85 -11.22 10.72
N ALA A 34 11.63 -11.25 10.21
CA ALA A 34 11.28 -11.99 9.00
C ALA A 34 10.74 -11.02 7.95
N ARG A 35 11.07 -11.27 6.69
CA ARG A 35 10.41 -10.58 5.58
C ARG A 35 8.96 -11.02 5.56
N ASP A 36 8.04 -10.07 5.61
CA ASP A 36 6.62 -10.36 5.40
C ASP A 36 6.36 -10.59 3.90
N THR A 37 6.32 -11.86 3.53
CA THR A 37 6.01 -12.33 2.17
C THR A 37 4.54 -12.60 1.96
N THR A 38 3.67 -12.26 2.92
CA THR A 38 2.23 -12.47 2.78
C THR A 38 1.72 -11.71 1.57
N GLU A 39 1.02 -12.42 0.69
CA GLU A 39 0.42 -11.84 -0.49
C GLU A 39 -0.66 -10.85 -0.07
N ARG A 40 -0.39 -9.57 -0.30
CA ARG A 40 -1.36 -8.52 -0.04
C ARG A 40 -2.21 -8.35 -1.29
N VAL A 41 -3.44 -8.83 -1.24
CA VAL A 41 -4.39 -8.69 -2.34
C VAL A 41 -5.00 -7.29 -2.29
N VAL A 42 -4.96 -6.58 -3.42
CA VAL A 42 -5.69 -5.32 -3.59
C VAL A 42 -7.06 -5.66 -4.15
N GLU A 43 -8.12 -5.33 -3.42
CA GLU A 43 -9.47 -5.35 -3.99
C GLU A 43 -9.62 -4.23 -5.02
N VAL A 44 -9.50 -4.59 -6.29
CA VAL A 44 -9.65 -3.65 -7.42
C VAL A 44 -11.14 -3.46 -7.72
N PRO A 45 -11.67 -2.22 -7.70
CA PRO A 45 -13.05 -1.97 -8.09
C PRO A 45 -13.35 -2.46 -9.50
N HIS A 46 -14.54 -3.02 -9.71
CA HIS A 46 -14.95 -3.57 -11.01
C HIS A 46 -14.74 -2.59 -12.17
N ASP A 47 -15.13 -1.32 -11.97
CA ASP A 47 -15.01 -0.27 -12.99
C ASP A 47 -13.54 -0.04 -13.41
N LEU A 48 -12.61 -0.11 -12.46
CA LEU A 48 -11.18 0.02 -12.74
C LEU A 48 -10.63 -1.24 -13.43
N ALA A 49 -11.04 -2.43 -13.00
CA ALA A 49 -10.64 -3.70 -13.61
C ALA A 49 -11.05 -3.77 -15.09
N VAL A 50 -12.29 -3.38 -15.41
CA VAL A 50 -12.79 -3.33 -16.79
C VAL A 50 -11.99 -2.36 -17.65
N ALA A 51 -11.68 -1.17 -17.12
CA ALA A 51 -10.91 -0.17 -17.85
C ALA A 51 -9.45 -0.61 -18.12
N LEU A 52 -8.83 -1.30 -17.16
CA LEU A 52 -7.49 -1.87 -17.33
C LEU A 52 -7.48 -3.00 -18.37
N ALA A 53 -8.46 -3.90 -18.34
CA ALA A 53 -8.59 -4.97 -19.33
C ALA A 53 -8.76 -4.45 -20.77
N GLY A 54 -9.38 -3.28 -20.93
CA GLY A 54 -9.47 -2.59 -22.23
C GLY A 54 -8.19 -1.89 -22.68
N THR A 55 -7.20 -1.74 -21.81
CA THR A 55 -5.96 -0.99 -22.06
C THR A 55 -4.73 -1.77 -21.59
N PRO A 56 -4.19 -2.71 -22.39
CA PRO A 56 -3.12 -3.62 -21.98
C PRO A 56 -1.86 -2.94 -21.45
N ALA A 57 -1.51 -1.77 -22.00
CA ALA A 57 -0.37 -0.98 -21.52
C ALA A 57 -0.60 -0.43 -20.10
N ALA A 58 -1.80 0.04 -19.78
CA ALA A 58 -2.15 0.52 -18.44
C ALA A 58 -2.24 -0.64 -17.44
N GLU A 59 -2.77 -1.80 -17.86
CA GLU A 59 -2.80 -3.02 -17.06
C GLU A 59 -1.40 -3.49 -16.68
N ALA A 60 -0.47 -3.53 -17.65
CA ALA A 60 0.92 -3.90 -17.40
C ALA A 60 1.61 -2.95 -16.41
N THR A 61 1.42 -1.63 -16.58
CA THR A 61 1.95 -0.65 -15.62
C THR A 61 1.34 -0.85 -14.23
N PHE A 62 0.03 -1.03 -14.15
CA PHE A 62 -0.66 -1.25 -12.87
C PHE A 62 -0.16 -2.51 -12.17
N ALA A 63 0.01 -3.63 -12.89
CA ALA A 63 0.53 -4.88 -12.36
C ALA A 63 1.98 -4.77 -11.85
N ALA A 64 2.80 -3.93 -12.50
CA ALA A 64 4.18 -3.67 -12.09
C ALA A 64 4.31 -2.76 -10.86
N LEU A 65 3.25 -2.05 -10.45
CA LEU A 65 3.29 -1.17 -9.29
C LEU A 65 3.41 -1.95 -7.96
N ALA A 66 4.14 -1.36 -7.01
CA ALA A 66 4.17 -1.81 -5.63
C ALA A 66 2.76 -1.86 -5.05
N TYR A 67 2.52 -2.78 -4.10
CA TYR A 67 1.21 -2.99 -3.47
C TYR A 67 0.56 -1.69 -2.98
N THR A 68 1.32 -0.82 -2.32
CA THR A 68 0.81 0.47 -1.81
C THR A 68 0.19 1.31 -2.91
N HIS A 69 0.88 1.44 -4.06
CA HIS A 69 0.38 2.24 -5.18
C HIS A 69 -0.82 1.59 -5.87
N ARG A 70 -0.83 0.26 -6.04
CA ARG A 70 -2.02 -0.44 -6.53
C ARG A 70 -3.22 -0.21 -5.61
N LYS A 71 -2.99 -0.27 -4.29
CA LYS A 71 -4.01 -0.01 -3.27
C LYS A 71 -4.50 1.44 -3.31
N GLU A 72 -3.61 2.41 -3.50
CA GLU A 72 -3.96 3.84 -3.60
C GLU A 72 -4.90 4.10 -4.77
N TYR A 73 -4.59 3.56 -5.96
CA TYR A 73 -5.48 3.63 -7.13
C TYR A 73 -6.85 2.99 -6.86
N ALA A 74 -6.86 1.77 -6.33
CA ALA A 74 -8.10 1.05 -6.01
C ALA A 74 -8.96 1.83 -5.01
N THR A 75 -8.35 2.32 -3.92
CA THR A 75 -9.02 3.11 -2.88
C THR A 75 -9.54 4.42 -3.45
N TRP A 76 -8.73 5.15 -4.21
CA TRP A 76 -9.13 6.43 -4.80
C TRP A 76 -10.33 6.30 -5.74
N VAL A 77 -10.40 5.22 -6.53
CA VAL A 77 -11.58 4.94 -7.35
C VAL A 77 -12.77 4.53 -6.49
N ALA A 78 -12.57 3.65 -5.50
CA ALA A 78 -13.64 3.15 -4.62
C ALA A 78 -14.31 4.27 -3.80
N GLU A 79 -13.54 5.26 -3.32
CA GLU A 79 -14.04 6.38 -2.53
C GLU A 79 -14.98 7.32 -3.31
N ALA A 80 -14.97 7.27 -4.65
CA ALA A 80 -15.92 8.02 -5.45
C ALA A 80 -17.32 7.38 -5.36
N LYS A 81 -18.15 7.95 -4.48
CA LYS A 81 -19.55 7.51 -4.24
C LYS A 81 -20.47 7.81 -5.41
N ARG A 82 -20.23 8.90 -6.16
CA ARG A 82 -21.04 9.26 -7.34
C ARG A 82 -20.53 8.52 -8.57
N PRO A 83 -21.40 7.86 -9.35
CA PRO A 83 -20.98 7.06 -10.50
C PRO A 83 -20.25 7.89 -11.57
N GLU A 84 -20.70 9.12 -11.83
CA GLU A 84 -20.04 10.04 -12.76
C GLU A 84 -18.60 10.40 -12.31
N THR A 85 -18.43 10.66 -11.02
CA THR A 85 -17.10 10.94 -10.45
C THR A 85 -16.20 9.71 -10.49
N ARG A 86 -16.78 8.53 -10.28
CA ARG A 86 -16.05 7.26 -10.36
C ARG A 86 -15.57 7.01 -11.79
N ALA A 87 -16.44 7.16 -12.79
CA ALA A 87 -16.07 7.04 -14.20
C ALA A 87 -14.93 8.01 -14.57
N ARG A 88 -15.00 9.26 -14.10
CA ARG A 88 -13.92 10.25 -14.31
C ARG A 88 -12.61 9.82 -13.66
N ARG A 89 -12.64 9.29 -12.43
CA ARG A 89 -11.43 8.78 -11.75
C ARG A 89 -10.86 7.55 -12.43
N VAL A 90 -11.69 6.65 -12.95
CA VAL A 90 -11.25 5.48 -13.72
C VAL A 90 -10.53 5.91 -15.00
N ALA A 91 -11.14 6.79 -15.80
CA ALA A 91 -10.49 7.32 -16.99
C ALA A 91 -9.15 8.00 -16.65
N LYS A 92 -9.14 8.79 -15.57
CA LYS A 92 -7.92 9.46 -15.11
C LYS A 92 -6.85 8.49 -14.61
N ALA A 93 -7.24 7.40 -13.96
CA ALA A 93 -6.32 6.37 -13.51
C ALA A 93 -5.62 5.73 -14.71
N VAL A 94 -6.36 5.38 -15.77
CA VAL A 94 -5.79 4.82 -17.00
C VAL A 94 -4.80 5.80 -17.64
N GLU A 95 -5.15 7.07 -17.78
CA GLU A 95 -4.21 8.11 -18.29
C GLU A 95 -2.93 8.19 -17.47
N MET A 96 -3.04 8.22 -16.14
CA MET A 96 -1.89 8.33 -15.25
C MET A 96 -1.00 7.09 -15.36
N LEU A 97 -1.59 5.89 -15.46
CA LEU A 97 -0.87 4.64 -15.63
C LEU A 97 -0.15 4.56 -16.98
N LEU A 98 -0.75 5.08 -18.05
CA LEU A 98 -0.08 5.22 -19.35
C LEU A 98 1.08 6.21 -19.29
N ALA A 99 0.98 7.25 -18.48
CA ALA A 99 2.05 8.21 -18.23
C ALA A 99 3.10 7.72 -17.21
N GLY A 100 2.96 6.51 -16.65
CA GLY A 100 3.85 5.98 -15.60
C GLY A 100 3.78 6.74 -14.27
N GLN A 101 2.71 7.52 -14.07
CA GLN A 101 2.47 8.27 -12.85
C GLN A 101 1.89 7.38 -11.76
N LYS A 102 2.02 7.83 -10.51
CA LYS A 102 1.51 7.17 -9.32
C LYS A 102 0.63 8.17 -8.58
N ILE A 103 -0.40 7.67 -7.89
CA ILE A 103 -1.08 8.48 -6.88
C ILE A 103 -0.14 8.55 -5.68
N SER A 104 0.10 9.76 -5.19
CA SER A 104 0.96 10.05 -4.04
C SER A 104 0.24 10.93 -3.04
#